data_AF-A0A9X8VG79-F1
#
_entry.id   AF-A0A9X8VG79-F1
#
_cell.length_a   1.000
_cell.length_b   1.000
_cell.length_c   1.000
_cell.angle_alpha   90.00
_cell.angle_beta   90.00
_cell.angle_gamma   90.00
#
_symmetry.space_group_name_H-M   'P 1'
#
loop_
_entity.id
_entity.type
_entity.pdbx_description
1 polymer ?
#
loop_
_entity_poly.entity_id
_entity_poly.type
_entity_poly.pdbx_seq_one_letter_code
_entity_poly.pdbx_strand_id
1 'polypeptide(L)' 'MNVLIVLAHPEPHSFNAHLAEQARQAWLAQGHQVKTVDLYQEG' A
#
# COMPACT_ATOMS: atom_id res chain seq x y z
N MET A 1 4.95 -10.95 -10.21
CA MET A 1 5.84 -11.08 -9.02
C MET A 1 5.00 -10.89 -7.76
N ASN A 2 5.57 -11.12 -6.57
CA ASN A 2 4.92 -10.82 -5.29
C ASN A 2 5.49 -9.49 -4.74
N VAL A 3 4.61 -8.55 -4.43
CA VAL A 3 4.95 -7.21 -3.92
C VAL A 3 4.34 -7.04 -2.54
N LEU A 4 5.15 -6.57 -1.58
CA LEU A 4 4.70 -6.18 -0.24
C LEU A 4 4.87 -4.67 -0.10
N ILE A 5 3.78 -3.97 0.19
CA ILE A 5 3.76 -2.53 0.50
C ILE A 5 3.52 -2.38 2.00
N VAL A 6 4.46 -1.76 2.72
CA VAL A 6 4.32 -1.45 4.14
C VAL A 6 4.04 0.04 4.28
N LEU A 7 2.85 0.38 4.76
CA LEU A 7 2.44 1.75 5.09
C LEU A 7 2.70 2.00 6.57
N ALA A 8 3.50 3.02 6.85
CA ALA A 8 3.87 3.44 8.21
C ALA A 8 3.50 4.92 8.42
N HIS A 9 2.22 5.25 8.29
CA HIS A 9 1.73 6.61 8.51
C HIS A 9 0.38 6.60 9.27
N PRO A 10 0.21 7.40 10.34
CA PRO A 10 -0.96 7.30 11.22
C PRO A 10 -2.25 7.85 10.60
N GLU A 11 -2.14 8.81 9.68
CA GLU A 11 -3.30 9.46 9.05
C GLU A 11 -3.76 8.69 7.80
N PRO A 12 -4.98 8.10 7.78
CA PRO A 12 -5.48 7.30 6.66
C PRO A 12 -5.70 8.08 5.36
N HIS A 13 -5.92 9.41 5.44
CA HIS A 13 -6.08 10.28 4.27
C HIS A 13 -4.82 11.11 3.97
N SER A 14 -3.67 10.64 4.43
CA SER A 14 -2.39 11.28 4.16
C SER A 14 -1.94 11.10 2.72
N PHE A 15 -0.98 11.94 2.32
CA PHE A 15 -0.26 11.76 1.07
C PHE A 15 0.40 10.38 0.95
N ASN A 16 0.95 9.84 2.06
CA ASN A 16 1.58 8.52 2.07
C ASN A 16 0.56 7.39 1.86
N ALA A 17 -0.64 7.50 2.47
CA ALA A 17 -1.71 6.55 2.21
C ALA A 17 -2.15 6.58 0.73
N HIS A 18 -2.25 7.78 0.15
CA HIS A 18 -2.54 7.93 -1.27
C HIS A 18 -1.45 7.29 -2.17
N LEU A 19 -0.17 7.54 -1.87
CA LEU A 19 0.94 6.93 -2.62
C LEU A 19 0.96 5.40 -2.50
N ALA A 20 0.68 4.85 -1.32
CA ALA A 20 0.62 3.40 -1.12
C ALA A 20 -0.49 2.77 -1.97
N GLU A 21 -1.66 3.41 -2.07
CA GLU A 21 -2.75 2.95 -2.92
C GLU A 21 -2.41 3.08 -4.41
N GLN A 22 -1.82 4.20 -4.84
CA GLN A 22 -1.37 4.36 -6.24
C GLN A 22 -0.34 3.30 -6.63
N ALA A 23 0.63 3.01 -5.76
CA ALA A 23 1.60 1.95 -5.98
C ALA A 23 0.93 0.56 -6.07
N ARG A 24 -0.04 0.27 -5.19
CA ARG A 24 -0.81 -0.98 -5.23
C ARG A 24 -1.51 -1.15 -6.58
N GLN A 25 -2.19 -0.11 -7.06
CA GLN A 25 -2.89 -0.14 -8.36
C GLN A 25 -1.93 -0.34 -9.53
N ALA A 26 -0.81 0.39 -9.54
CA ALA A 26 0.19 0.29 -10.60
C ALA A 26 0.77 -1.12 -10.73
N TRP A 27 1.02 -1.81 -9.61
CA TRP A 27 1.51 -3.17 -9.61
C TRP A 27 0.45 -4.21 -9.99
N LEU A 28 -0.81 -4.02 -9.54
CA LEU A 28 -1.92 -4.88 -9.95
C LEU A 28 -2.19 -4.80 -11.46
N ALA A 29 -2.12 -3.59 -12.04
CA ALA A 29 -2.28 -3.38 -13.48
C ALA A 29 -1.20 -4.10 -14.32
N GLN A 30 -0.03 -4.39 -13.75
CA GLN A 30 1.04 -5.16 -14.37
C GLN A 30 0.91 -6.68 -14.15
N GLY A 31 -0.21 -7.15 -13.57
CA GLY A 31 -0.46 -8.57 -13.30
C GLY A 31 0.36 -9.13 -12.13
N HIS A 32 0.79 -8.30 -11.19
CA HIS A 32 1.51 -8.76 -9.99
C HIS A 32 0.54 -9.02 -8.82
N GLN A 33 0.95 -9.88 -7.90
CA GLN A 33 0.24 -10.06 -6.63
C GLN A 33 0.77 -9.04 -5.62
N VAL A 34 -0.13 -8.30 -4.99
CA VAL A 34 0.23 -7.21 -4.08
C VAL A 34 -0.44 -7.41 -2.73
N LYS A 35 0.34 -7.36 -1.65
CA LYS A 35 -0.16 -7.29 -0.27
C LYS A 35 0.22 -5.93 0.31
N THR A 36 -0.71 -5.28 0.99
CA THR A 36 -0.47 -4.07 1.76
C THR A 36 -0.58 -4.39 3.25
N VAL A 37 0.34 -3.86 4.05
CA VAL A 37 0.40 -3.95 5.51
C VAL A 37 0.40 -2.51 6.02
N ASP A 38 -0.57 -2.15 6.86
CA ASP A 38 -0.65 -0.83 7.48
C ASP A 38 -0.30 -0.96 8.97
N LEU A 39 0.90 -0.49 9.35
CA LEU A 39 1.42 -0.65 10.71
C LEU A 39 0.63 0.14 11.76
N TYR A 40 -0.16 1.14 11.35
CA TYR A 40 -0.97 1.95 12.26
C TYR A 40 -2.43 1.50 12.35
N GLN A 41 -2.90 0.71 11.38
CA GLN A 41 -4.24 0.11 11.39
C GLN A 41 -4.26 -1.39 11.73
N GLU A 42 -3.11 -2.06 11.75
CA GLU A 42 -2.98 -3.44 12.24
C GLU A 42 -2.97 -3.54 13.79
N GLY A 43 -3.09 -2.41 14.50
CA GLY A 43 -3.13 -2.31 15.97
C GLY A 43 -4.53 -2.11 16.53
#